data_AF-A0A3T0LZF3-F1
#
_entry.id   AF-A0A3T0LZF3-F1
#
_cell.length_a   1.000
_cell.length_b   1.000
_cell.length_c   1.000
_cell.angle_alpha   90.00
_cell.angle_beta   90.00
_cell.angle_gamma   90.00
#
_symmetry.space_group_name_H-M   'P 1'
#
loop_
_entity.id
_entity.type
_entity.pdbx_description
1 polymer ?
#
loop_
_entity_poly.entity_id
_entity_poly.type
_entity_poly.pdbx_seq_one_letter_code
_entity_poly.pdbx_strand_id
1 'polypeptide(L)'
;MKDIYVGRFSGKVISSPSPACITIQVDDNFDCEKVIEVQQGEKQKTDDKGNLLYLDKNKLNVQDNPTETADSRDVTKTEDKQVTNKWVDDKGVEQSKTITVQEPVECYDNEPVMIPNMVDTIIKYSTNPQEFTLDEILEAKYKTILENSQEDNIIADMFIEESDIDLTNKDHKANTGIGIMELLPNGQVVTKSISLAKSTSIFTLLEFNTDAGVDICINNTRFVNGTITLASAVDNVTIKFVNTTNMHKVIKSYAIGY
;
A
#
# COMPACT_ATOMS: atom_id res chain seq x y z
N MET A 1 16.05 6.15 18.54
CA MET A 1 14.68 6.38 18.04
C MET A 1 14.71 7.55 17.09
N LYS A 2 14.00 7.42 15.97
CA LYS A 2 13.87 8.39 14.89
C LYS A 2 12.43 8.91 14.84
N ASP A 3 12.30 10.20 14.56
CA ASP A 3 11.00 10.83 14.30
C ASP A 3 10.68 10.78 12.79
N ILE A 4 9.46 10.33 12.46
CA ILE A 4 8.86 10.42 11.13
C ILE A 4 7.76 11.46 11.17
N TYR A 5 7.80 12.42 10.24
CA TYR A 5 6.80 13.47 10.12
C TYR A 5 5.82 13.13 9.01
N VAL A 6 4.53 13.13 9.33
CA VAL A 6 3.44 12.88 8.37
C VAL A 6 2.54 14.11 8.29
N GLY A 7 2.22 14.59 7.10
CA GLY A 7 1.31 15.72 6.93
C GLY A 7 -0.12 15.36 7.31
N ARG A 8 -0.74 16.13 8.21
CA ARG A 8 -2.13 15.85 8.69
C ARG A 8 -3.16 15.83 7.56
N PHE A 9 -2.97 16.64 6.54
CA PHE A 9 -3.91 16.75 5.42
C PHE A 9 -3.61 15.77 4.28
N SER A 10 -2.33 15.46 4.05
CA SER A 10 -1.92 14.55 2.98
C SER A 10 -1.97 13.09 3.41
N GLY A 11 -1.85 12.82 4.72
CA GLY A 11 -1.62 11.46 5.23
C GLY A 11 -0.28 10.87 4.78
N LYS A 12 0.60 11.68 4.15
CA LYS A 12 1.88 11.24 3.58
C LYS A 12 3.05 11.77 4.40
N VAL A 13 4.14 11.02 4.41
CA VAL A 13 5.41 11.46 5.01
C VAL A 13 5.86 12.76 4.35
N ILE A 14 6.38 13.69 5.15
CA ILE A 14 6.93 14.98 4.72
C ILE A 14 8.40 15.09 5.16
N SER A 15 9.18 15.89 4.44
CA SER A 15 10.64 15.99 4.65
C SER A 15 11.05 16.77 5.90
N SER A 16 10.18 17.65 6.40
CA SER A 16 10.49 18.55 7.51
C SER A 16 9.33 18.68 8.48
N PRO A 17 9.60 18.87 9.79
CA PRO A 17 8.56 19.10 10.78
C PRO A 17 7.79 20.39 10.45
N SER A 18 6.48 20.38 10.67
CA SER A 18 5.63 21.56 10.55
C SER A 18 4.54 21.54 11.61
N PRO A 19 3.89 22.68 11.93
CA PRO A 19 2.75 22.70 12.86
C PRO A 19 1.58 21.81 12.41
N ALA A 20 1.50 21.49 11.12
CA ALA A 20 0.47 20.63 10.54
C ALA A 20 0.93 19.18 10.33
N CYS A 21 1.94 18.73 11.07
CA CYS A 21 2.41 17.34 11.02
C CYS A 21 1.98 16.52 12.24
N ILE A 22 2.02 15.21 12.03
CA ILE A 22 1.95 14.14 13.03
C ILE A 22 3.38 13.61 13.15
N THR A 23 3.85 13.42 14.39
CA THR A 23 5.17 12.85 14.65
C THR A 23 5.02 11.42 15.14
N ILE A 24 5.65 10.48 14.43
CA ILE A 24 5.68 9.07 14.75
C ILE A 24 7.10 8.70 15.18
N GLN A 25 7.24 8.11 16.37
CA GLN A 25 8.52 7.62 16.85
C GLN A 25 8.70 6.16 16.46
N VAL A 26 9.81 5.87 15.78
CA VAL A 26 10.22 4.52 15.35
C VAL A 26 11.66 4.23 15.78
N ASP A 27 12.08 2.98 15.65
CA ASP A 27 13.48 2.59 15.86
C ASP A 27 14.41 3.19 14.80
N ASP A 28 15.70 3.33 15.12
CA ASP A 28 16.68 3.97 14.22
C ASP A 28 16.92 3.17 12.93
N ASN A 29 16.68 1.85 12.98
CA ASN A 29 16.76 0.92 11.86
C ASN A 29 15.41 0.66 11.18
N PHE A 30 14.38 1.46 11.45
CA PHE A 30 13.08 1.32 10.81
C PHE A 30 13.19 1.42 9.29
N ASP A 31 12.76 0.36 8.60
CA ASP A 31 12.58 0.33 7.16
C ASP A 31 11.33 -0.47 6.83
N CYS A 32 10.60 -0.05 5.80
CA CYS A 32 9.45 -0.77 5.28
C CYS A 32 9.44 -0.67 3.76
N GLU A 33 8.77 -1.61 3.10
CA GLU A 33 8.74 -1.70 1.65
C GLU A 33 7.34 -1.97 1.14
N LYS A 34 7.07 -1.49 -0.07
CA LYS A 34 5.82 -1.76 -0.80
C LYS A 34 6.08 -1.83 -2.29
N VAL A 35 5.14 -2.46 -2.99
CA VAL A 35 5.12 -2.49 -4.46
C VAL A 35 4.31 -1.31 -4.96
N ILE A 36 4.85 -0.56 -5.92
CA ILE A 36 4.12 0.46 -6.67
C ILE A 36 4.28 0.21 -8.16
N GLU A 37 3.27 0.59 -8.95
CA GLU A 37 3.40 0.62 -10.41
C GLU A 37 4.10 1.92 -10.83
N VAL A 38 5.24 1.79 -11.51
CA VAL A 38 5.99 2.94 -12.04
C VAL A 38 6.01 2.85 -13.56
N GLN A 39 5.78 3.98 -14.22
CA GLN A 39 5.95 4.07 -15.66
C GLN A 39 7.45 4.04 -16.01
N GLN A 40 7.88 2.98 -16.71
CA GLN A 40 9.23 2.83 -17.23
C GLN A 40 9.24 2.91 -18.76
N GLY A 41 9.14 4.15 -19.25
CA GLY A 41 9.09 4.45 -20.68
C GLY A 41 7.76 4.05 -21.32
N GLU A 42 7.84 3.66 -22.59
CA GLU A 42 6.70 3.25 -23.40
C GLU A 42 6.99 1.88 -24.03
N LYS A 43 5.93 1.10 -24.25
CA LYS A 43 5.99 -0.14 -25.02
C LYS A 43 4.96 -0.11 -26.14
N GLN A 44 5.23 -0.83 -27.22
CA GLN A 44 4.24 -0.99 -28.28
C GLN A 44 3.08 -1.84 -27.75
N LYS A 45 1.85 -1.38 -27.97
CA LYS A 45 0.61 -2.06 -27.60
C LYS A 45 0.52 -3.39 -28.35
N THR A 46 -0.01 -4.40 -27.67
CA THR A 46 -0.32 -5.70 -28.28
C THR A 46 -1.81 -5.97 -28.19
N ASP A 47 -2.33 -6.74 -29.14
CA ASP A 47 -3.68 -7.30 -29.06
C ASP A 47 -3.73 -8.50 -28.10
N ASP A 48 -4.92 -9.05 -27.88
CA ASP A 48 -5.13 -10.22 -27.01
C ASP A 48 -4.42 -11.50 -27.49
N LYS A 49 -3.88 -11.49 -28.72
CA LYS A 49 -3.12 -12.60 -29.33
C LYS A 49 -1.60 -12.36 -29.27
N GLY A 50 -1.16 -11.22 -28.74
CA GLY A 50 0.25 -10.84 -28.64
C GLY A 50 0.83 -10.21 -29.92
N ASN A 51 0.00 -9.84 -30.90
CA ASN A 51 0.47 -9.14 -32.09
C ASN A 51 0.69 -7.66 -31.77
N LEU A 52 1.79 -7.09 -32.28
CA LEU A 52 2.08 -5.66 -32.15
C LEU A 52 1.05 -4.83 -32.94
N LEU A 53 0.58 -3.74 -32.33
CA LEU A 53 -0.43 -2.87 -32.93
C LEU A 53 0.18 -1.60 -33.52
N TYR A 54 -0.37 -1.20 -34.65
CA TYR A 54 -0.01 -0.03 -35.44
C TYR A 54 -1.27 0.80 -35.74
N LEU A 55 -1.09 2.09 -35.98
CA LEU A 55 -2.16 3.02 -36.28
C LEU A 55 -2.33 3.13 -37.79
N ASP A 56 -3.41 2.57 -38.31
CA ASP A 56 -3.82 2.69 -39.72
C ASP A 56 -4.56 4.01 -39.91
N LYS A 57 -3.87 4.98 -40.52
CA LYS A 57 -4.42 6.31 -40.83
C LYS A 57 -5.38 6.29 -42.03
N ASN A 58 -5.43 5.21 -42.79
CA ASN A 58 -6.29 5.04 -43.96
C ASN A 58 -7.64 4.41 -43.61
N LYS A 59 -7.75 3.77 -42.43
CA LYS A 59 -9.01 3.23 -41.90
C LYS A 59 -9.43 4.02 -40.67
N LEU A 60 -10.57 4.72 -40.78
CA LEU A 60 -11.16 5.47 -39.68
C LEU A 60 -12.27 4.68 -39.00
N ASN A 61 -12.43 4.86 -37.68
CA ASN A 61 -13.57 4.36 -36.92
C ASN A 61 -14.81 5.24 -37.13
N VAL A 62 -15.92 4.89 -36.47
CA VAL A 62 -17.20 5.62 -36.60
C VAL A 62 -17.18 7.03 -36.01
N GLN A 63 -16.08 7.44 -35.38
CA GLN A 63 -15.81 8.78 -34.85
C GLN A 63 -14.70 9.50 -35.62
N ASP A 64 -14.39 9.05 -36.84
CA ASP A 64 -13.36 9.60 -37.72
C ASP A 64 -11.93 9.59 -37.15
N ASN A 65 -11.63 8.68 -36.22
CA ASN A 65 -10.26 8.48 -35.70
C ASN A 65 -9.58 7.29 -36.38
N PRO A 66 -8.26 7.33 -36.62
CA PRO A 66 -7.49 6.19 -37.12
C PRO A 66 -7.72 4.91 -36.29
N THR A 67 -7.69 3.76 -36.96
CA THR A 67 -7.93 2.45 -36.34
C THR A 67 -6.63 1.73 -36.02
N GLU A 68 -6.67 0.85 -35.02
CA GLU A 68 -5.53 0.00 -34.69
C GLU A 68 -5.54 -1.28 -35.55
N THR A 69 -4.39 -1.66 -36.09
CA THR A 69 -4.20 -2.87 -36.92
C THR A 69 -2.94 -3.63 -36.49
N ALA A 70 -2.86 -4.93 -36.80
CA ALA A 70 -1.64 -5.73 -36.62
C ALA A 70 -0.66 -5.58 -37.81
N ASP A 71 -1.13 -5.01 -38.93
CA ASP A 71 -0.31 -4.81 -40.13
C ASP A 71 0.59 -3.58 -39.98
N SER A 72 1.91 -3.80 -39.99
CA SER A 72 2.89 -2.72 -39.93
C SER A 72 2.93 -1.86 -41.20
N ARG A 73 2.35 -2.35 -42.29
CA ARG A 73 2.33 -1.70 -43.60
C ARG A 73 1.02 -1.93 -44.32
N ASP A 74 0.50 -0.89 -44.93
CA ASP A 74 -0.59 -1.00 -45.89
C ASP A 74 -0.07 -0.84 -47.33
N VAL A 75 -0.44 -1.78 -48.19
CA VAL A 75 -0.11 -1.70 -49.62
C VAL A 75 -1.02 -0.67 -50.28
N THR A 76 -0.44 0.41 -50.80
CA THR A 76 -1.18 1.50 -51.44
C THR A 76 -1.21 1.35 -52.95
N LYS A 77 -0.23 0.65 -53.54
CA LYS A 77 -0.17 0.39 -54.99
C LYS A 77 0.41 -0.98 -55.29
N THR A 78 -0.22 -1.69 -56.23
CA THR A 78 0.27 -2.95 -56.80
C THR A 78 0.46 -2.79 -58.32
N GLU A 79 1.38 -3.57 -58.87
CA GLU A 79 1.61 -3.66 -60.32
C GLU A 79 1.64 -5.12 -60.78
N ASP A 80 1.19 -5.34 -62.03
CA ASP A 80 1.19 -6.66 -62.66
C ASP A 80 2.61 -7.15 -62.91
N LYS A 81 2.95 -8.30 -62.32
CA LYS A 81 4.19 -9.03 -62.58
C LYS A 81 3.89 -10.38 -63.20
N GLN A 82 4.48 -10.64 -64.36
CA GLN A 82 4.42 -11.97 -64.96
C GLN A 82 5.43 -12.90 -64.29
N VAL A 83 4.94 -13.95 -63.65
CA VAL A 83 5.74 -15.01 -63.03
C VAL A 83 5.56 -16.28 -63.84
N THR A 84 6.67 -16.86 -64.29
CA THR A 84 6.67 -18.13 -65.03
C THR A 84 6.98 -19.27 -64.07
N ASN A 85 5.97 -20.07 -63.75
CA ASN A 85 6.15 -21.29 -62.98
C ASN A 85 6.58 -22.40 -63.94
N LYS A 86 7.69 -23.08 -63.63
CA LYS A 86 8.18 -24.24 -64.37
C LYS A 86 8.11 -25.48 -63.49
N TRP A 87 7.64 -26.59 -64.06
CA TRP A 87 7.59 -27.89 -63.38
C TRP A 87 7.80 -29.01 -64.40
N VAL A 88 8.13 -30.20 -63.91
CA VAL A 88 8.27 -31.39 -64.76
C VAL A 88 7.05 -32.27 -64.55
N ASP A 89 6.41 -32.70 -65.64
CA ASP A 89 5.25 -33.60 -65.57
C ASP A 89 5.63 -35.05 -65.24
N ASP A 90 4.62 -35.91 -65.09
CA ASP A 90 4.78 -37.33 -64.78
C ASP A 90 5.49 -38.14 -65.87
N LYS A 91 5.72 -37.55 -67.04
CA LYS A 91 6.44 -38.12 -68.18
C LYS A 91 7.86 -37.58 -68.31
N GLY A 92 8.31 -36.74 -67.37
CA GLY A 92 9.64 -36.16 -67.37
C GLY A 92 9.80 -34.97 -68.32
N VAL A 93 8.71 -34.39 -68.84
CA VAL A 93 8.76 -33.24 -69.75
C VAL A 93 8.61 -31.94 -68.96
N GLU A 94 9.47 -30.96 -69.24
CA GLU A 94 9.41 -29.63 -68.62
C GLU A 94 8.21 -28.85 -69.19
N GLN A 95 7.33 -28.42 -68.29
CA GLN A 95 6.17 -27.58 -68.55
C GLN A 95 6.41 -26.20 -67.94
N SER A 96 5.82 -25.17 -68.55
CA SER A 96 5.83 -23.83 -67.98
C SER A 96 4.49 -23.15 -68.16
N LYS A 97 4.05 -22.41 -67.13
CA LYS A 97 2.86 -21.56 -67.19
C LYS A 97 3.18 -20.19 -66.62
N THR A 98 2.97 -19.18 -67.44
CA THR A 98 3.03 -17.78 -67.02
C THR A 98 1.71 -17.40 -66.40
N ILE A 99 1.78 -16.85 -65.18
CA ILE A 99 0.65 -16.25 -64.48
C ILE A 99 0.97 -14.79 -64.19
N THR A 100 -0.06 -13.95 -64.16
CA THR A 100 0.07 -12.57 -63.68
C THR A 100 -0.23 -12.55 -62.19
N VAL A 101 0.69 -12.00 -61.40
CA VAL A 101 0.49 -11.75 -59.96
C VAL A 101 0.59 -10.25 -59.70
N GLN A 102 -0.21 -9.75 -58.74
CA GLN A 102 -0.10 -8.37 -58.27
C GLN A 102 1.04 -8.28 -57.26
N GLU A 103 2.09 -7.51 -57.56
CA GLU A 103 3.20 -7.25 -56.64
C GLU A 103 3.06 -5.85 -56.02
N PRO A 104 3.14 -5.70 -54.69
CA PRO A 104 3.20 -4.39 -54.04
C PRO A 104 4.42 -3.60 -54.49
N VAL A 105 4.21 -2.38 -54.99
CA VAL A 105 5.30 -1.46 -55.39
C VAL A 105 5.35 -0.20 -54.52
N GLU A 106 4.24 0.12 -53.83
CA GLU A 106 4.16 1.23 -52.90
C GLU A 106 3.45 0.76 -51.63
N CYS A 107 4.05 1.09 -50.49
CA CYS A 107 3.52 0.76 -49.17
C CYS A 107 3.65 1.98 -48.27
N TYR A 108 2.68 2.16 -47.39
CA TYR A 108 2.74 3.11 -46.30
C TYR A 108 3.11 2.37 -45.01
N ASP A 109 4.14 2.83 -44.30
CA ASP A 109 4.51 2.31 -42.99
C ASP A 109 3.57 2.90 -41.91
N ASN A 110 2.85 2.04 -41.20
CA ASN A 110 1.97 2.45 -40.11
C ASN A 110 2.78 2.78 -38.85
N GLU A 111 2.35 3.79 -38.10
CA GLU A 111 3.01 4.20 -36.86
C GLU A 111 2.68 3.23 -35.72
N PRO A 112 3.65 2.81 -34.89
CA PRO A 112 3.36 1.92 -33.77
C PRO A 112 2.48 2.61 -32.72
N VAL A 113 1.51 1.87 -32.18
CA VAL A 113 0.68 2.37 -31.07
C VAL A 113 1.47 2.18 -29.77
N MET A 114 1.95 3.28 -29.19
CA MET A 114 2.71 3.26 -27.95
C MET A 114 1.80 3.45 -26.74
N ILE A 115 2.04 2.67 -25.67
CA ILE A 115 1.35 2.79 -24.39
C ILE A 115 2.36 2.89 -23.24
N PRO A 116 2.00 3.50 -22.09
CA PRO A 116 2.84 3.49 -20.90
C PRO A 116 3.23 2.07 -20.49
N ASN A 117 4.52 1.86 -20.26
CA ASN A 117 5.01 0.59 -19.73
C ASN A 117 5.01 0.66 -18.20
N MET A 118 3.90 0.25 -17.58
CA MET A 118 3.80 0.15 -16.12
C MET A 118 4.51 -1.12 -15.63
N VAL A 119 5.41 -0.97 -14.67
CA VAL A 119 6.19 -2.05 -14.08
C VAL A 119 6.10 -1.98 -12.56
N ASP A 120 5.77 -3.12 -11.95
CA ASP A 120 5.81 -3.29 -10.50
C ASP A 120 7.23 -3.11 -9.98
N THR A 121 7.39 -2.13 -9.10
CA THR A 121 8.68 -1.78 -8.50
C THR A 121 8.55 -1.80 -6.99
N ILE A 122 9.43 -2.55 -6.33
CA ILE A 122 9.56 -2.50 -4.86
C ILE A 122 10.28 -1.21 -4.49
N ILE A 123 9.64 -0.38 -3.67
CA ILE A 123 10.24 0.81 -3.08
C ILE A 123 10.40 0.63 -1.59
N LYS A 124 11.48 1.20 -1.04
CA LYS A 124 11.79 1.20 0.38
C LYS A 124 11.61 2.58 0.99
N TYR A 125 11.15 2.63 2.23
CA TYR A 125 11.01 3.87 3.00
C TYR A 125 12.35 4.60 3.12
N SER A 126 13.43 3.87 3.34
CA SER A 126 14.80 4.41 3.39
C SER A 126 15.21 5.18 2.12
N THR A 127 14.63 4.87 0.96
CA THR A 127 14.96 5.50 -0.33
C THR A 127 13.90 6.52 -0.77
N ASN A 128 12.61 6.20 -0.64
CA ASN A 128 11.50 7.01 -1.13
C ASN A 128 10.45 7.25 -0.02
N PRO A 129 10.80 7.97 1.07
CA PRO A 129 9.92 8.09 2.24
C PRO A 129 8.60 8.79 1.91
N GLN A 130 8.59 9.73 0.96
CA GLN A 130 7.41 10.52 0.58
C GLN A 130 6.30 9.70 -0.07
N GLU A 131 6.59 8.48 -0.54
CA GLU A 131 5.59 7.59 -1.10
C GLU A 131 4.76 6.88 -0.03
N PHE A 132 5.20 6.90 1.23
CA PHE A 132 4.55 6.16 2.32
C PHE A 132 3.47 6.99 3.02
N THR A 133 2.40 6.31 3.42
CA THR A 133 1.27 6.89 4.16
C THR A 133 1.41 6.65 5.66
N LEU A 134 0.59 7.36 6.46
CA LEU A 134 0.48 7.15 7.90
C LEU A 134 0.27 5.67 8.24
N ASP A 135 -0.76 5.06 7.64
CA ASP A 135 -1.19 3.71 7.97
C ASP A 135 -0.11 2.68 7.64
N GLU A 136 0.59 2.85 6.50
CA GLU A 136 1.72 1.98 6.12
C GLU A 136 2.87 2.06 7.12
N ILE A 137 3.14 3.24 7.68
CA ILE A 137 4.17 3.44 8.69
C ILE A 137 3.75 2.84 10.04
N LEU A 138 2.48 3.01 10.42
CA LEU A 138 1.94 2.45 11.67
C LEU A 138 1.91 0.91 11.62
N GLU A 139 1.42 0.33 10.53
CA GLU A 139 1.40 -1.12 10.33
C GLU A 139 2.82 -1.70 10.42
N ALA A 140 3.77 -1.11 9.70
CA ALA A 140 5.17 -1.52 9.77
C ALA A 140 5.75 -1.38 11.18
N LYS A 141 5.43 -0.29 11.90
CA LYS A 141 5.88 -0.10 13.29
C LYS A 141 5.34 -1.19 14.20
N TYR A 142 4.05 -1.47 14.16
CA TYR A 142 3.44 -2.47 15.04
C TYR A 142 3.93 -3.88 14.72
N LYS A 143 4.15 -4.18 13.43
CA LYS A 143 4.79 -5.41 13.00
C LYS A 143 6.20 -5.55 13.59
N THR A 144 7.04 -4.51 13.50
CA THR A 144 8.38 -4.52 14.09
C THR A 144 8.35 -4.71 15.61
N ILE A 145 7.42 -4.06 16.32
CA ILE A 145 7.24 -4.25 17.77
C ILE A 145 6.89 -5.71 18.09
N LEU A 146 5.98 -6.30 17.33
CA LEU A 146 5.55 -7.68 17.52
C LEU A 146 6.69 -8.68 17.20
N GLU A 147 7.39 -8.50 16.08
CA GLU A 147 8.52 -9.34 15.66
C GLU A 147 9.70 -9.30 16.63
N ASN A 148 9.88 -8.19 17.34
CA ASN A 148 10.88 -8.04 18.41
C ASN A 148 10.41 -8.57 19.77
N SER A 149 9.16 -9.04 19.88
CA SER A 149 8.58 -9.57 21.11
C SER A 149 8.56 -11.11 21.14
N GLN A 150 8.00 -11.69 22.20
CA GLN A 150 7.70 -13.14 22.29
C GLN A 150 6.20 -13.42 22.14
N GLU A 151 5.40 -12.40 21.82
CA GLU A 151 3.96 -12.46 21.80
C GLU A 151 3.47 -12.76 20.37
N ASP A 152 2.31 -13.42 20.27
CA ASP A 152 1.73 -13.79 18.96
C ASP A 152 0.85 -12.66 18.42
N ASN A 153 0.25 -11.86 19.31
CA ASN A 153 -0.70 -10.80 18.95
C ASN A 153 -0.38 -9.51 19.69
N ILE A 154 -0.90 -8.40 19.18
CA ILE A 154 -0.72 -7.08 19.77
C ILE A 154 -2.02 -6.28 19.74
N ILE A 155 -2.28 -5.53 20.82
CA ILE A 155 -3.23 -4.42 20.87
C ILE A 155 -2.39 -3.16 20.92
N ALA A 156 -2.41 -2.35 19.87
CA ALA A 156 -1.60 -1.15 19.81
C ALA A 156 -2.38 0.00 19.20
N ASP A 157 -2.13 1.19 19.72
CA ASP A 157 -2.66 2.42 19.17
C ASP A 157 -1.73 3.59 19.49
N MET A 158 -1.54 4.45 18.50
CA MET A 158 -0.76 5.69 18.57
C MET A 158 -1.66 6.93 18.56
N PHE A 159 -2.93 6.79 18.19
CA PHE A 159 -3.90 7.87 18.16
C PHE A 159 -5.18 7.37 18.78
N ILE A 160 -5.19 7.27 20.12
CA ILE A 160 -6.36 6.79 20.83
C ILE A 160 -7.56 7.67 20.51
N GLU A 161 -8.49 7.14 19.74
CA GLU A 161 -9.66 7.87 19.30
C GLU A 161 -10.72 7.89 20.41
N GLU A 162 -11.50 8.97 20.45
CA GLU A 162 -12.69 9.02 21.32
C GLU A 162 -13.66 7.87 21.04
N SER A 163 -13.71 7.41 19.79
CA SER A 163 -14.53 6.29 19.34
C SER A 163 -14.20 4.98 20.06
N ASP A 164 -12.97 4.82 20.55
CA ASP A 164 -12.51 3.64 21.29
C ASP A 164 -12.73 3.75 22.79
N ILE A 165 -13.20 4.89 23.29
CA ILE A 165 -13.36 5.16 24.73
C ILE A 165 -14.79 4.91 25.20
N ASP A 166 -14.90 4.31 26.39
CA ASP A 166 -16.17 4.23 27.10
C ASP A 166 -16.47 5.56 27.80
N LEU A 167 -17.13 6.45 27.08
CA LEU A 167 -17.60 7.74 27.59
C LEU A 167 -18.76 7.62 28.59
N THR A 168 -19.36 6.43 28.74
CA THR A 168 -20.42 6.19 29.72
C THR A 168 -19.88 5.86 31.11
N ASN A 169 -18.57 5.64 31.22
CA ASN A 169 -17.91 5.40 32.48
C ASN A 169 -18.01 6.64 33.38
N LYS A 170 -18.69 6.49 34.53
CA LYS A 170 -18.88 7.57 35.52
C LYS A 170 -17.59 8.20 36.05
N ASP A 171 -16.49 7.44 36.01
CA ASP A 171 -15.18 7.85 36.51
C ASP A 171 -14.30 8.39 35.36
N HIS A 172 -14.85 8.51 34.14
CA HIS A 172 -14.18 9.12 32.99
C HIS A 172 -13.78 10.56 33.32
N LYS A 173 -12.48 10.86 33.17
CA LYS A 173 -11.90 12.16 33.47
C LYS A 173 -10.68 12.42 32.59
N ALA A 174 -10.93 12.52 31.29
CA ALA A 174 -9.92 12.78 30.27
C ALA A 174 -10.48 13.72 29.18
N ASN A 175 -9.59 14.37 28.42
CA ASN A 175 -9.92 14.99 27.15
C ASN A 175 -9.49 14.03 26.03
N THR A 176 -10.44 13.60 25.20
CA THR A 176 -10.26 12.62 24.11
C THR A 176 -10.15 13.29 22.73
N GLY A 177 -9.41 14.40 22.67
CA GLY A 177 -9.21 15.14 21.42
C GLY A 177 -8.50 14.32 20.32
N ILE A 178 -8.51 14.83 19.09
CA ILE A 178 -7.92 14.13 17.94
C ILE A 178 -6.41 13.94 18.15
N GLY A 179 -5.99 12.69 18.26
CA GLY A 179 -4.60 12.24 18.20
C GLY A 179 -3.80 12.32 19.50
N ILE A 180 -4.34 12.90 20.58
CA ILE A 180 -3.70 12.89 21.90
C ILE A 180 -4.77 12.79 22.98
N MET A 181 -4.63 11.79 23.86
CA MET A 181 -5.45 11.66 25.05
C MET A 181 -4.80 12.36 26.24
N GLU A 182 -5.53 13.28 26.86
CA GLU A 182 -5.07 13.99 28.05
C GLU A 182 -5.86 13.54 29.28
N LEU A 183 -5.18 12.92 30.25
CA LEU A 183 -5.77 12.64 31.55
C LEU A 183 -5.74 13.89 32.42
N LEU A 184 -6.90 14.29 32.94
CA LEU A 184 -6.99 15.35 33.93
C LEU A 184 -6.34 14.90 35.26
N PRO A 185 -6.03 15.83 36.19
CA PRO A 185 -5.49 15.49 37.51
C PRO A 185 -6.30 14.40 38.24
N ASN A 186 -5.64 13.34 38.69
CA ASN A 186 -6.25 12.16 39.31
C ASN A 186 -7.36 11.51 38.45
N GLY A 187 -7.32 11.71 37.14
CA GLY A 187 -8.32 11.24 36.21
C GLY A 187 -8.02 9.86 35.65
N GLN A 188 -9.04 9.23 35.10
CA GLN A 188 -8.90 7.96 34.41
C GLN A 188 -9.79 7.91 33.16
N VAL A 189 -9.47 6.96 32.30
CA VAL A 189 -10.24 6.66 31.10
C VAL A 189 -10.12 5.17 30.82
N VAL A 190 -11.19 4.61 30.24
CA VAL A 190 -11.28 3.18 29.94
C VAL A 190 -11.72 3.04 28.49
N THR A 191 -11.07 2.15 27.75
CA THR A 191 -11.51 1.80 26.39
C THR A 191 -12.83 1.05 26.44
N LYS A 192 -13.56 1.03 25.32
CA LYS A 192 -14.57 0.02 25.05
C LYS A 192 -13.93 -1.38 25.10
N SER A 193 -14.79 -2.40 25.18
CA SER A 193 -14.32 -3.79 25.17
C SER A 193 -13.66 -4.11 23.82
N ILE A 194 -12.40 -4.53 23.86
CA ILE A 194 -11.61 -4.98 22.72
C ILE A 194 -11.70 -6.50 22.67
N SER A 195 -12.07 -7.05 21.52
CA SER A 195 -12.08 -8.51 21.31
C SER A 195 -10.68 -8.99 20.96
N LEU A 196 -10.23 -10.07 21.59
CA LEU A 196 -8.93 -10.66 21.34
C LEU A 196 -9.01 -11.69 20.21
N ALA A 197 -7.91 -11.82 19.45
CA ALA A 197 -7.79 -12.87 18.44
C ALA A 197 -7.72 -14.27 19.06
N LYS A 198 -7.21 -14.37 20.29
CA LYS A 198 -7.01 -15.61 21.04
C LYS A 198 -7.22 -15.34 22.53
N SER A 199 -7.87 -16.28 23.21
CA SER A 199 -8.05 -16.24 24.66
C SER A 199 -6.69 -16.26 25.37
N THR A 200 -6.47 -15.33 26.29
CA THR A 200 -5.21 -15.22 27.02
C THR A 200 -5.45 -14.70 28.43
N SER A 201 -4.50 -14.98 29.33
CA SER A 201 -4.47 -14.43 30.69
C SER A 201 -3.21 -13.62 30.96
N ILE A 202 -2.25 -13.60 30.04
CA ILE A 202 -0.96 -12.92 30.22
C ILE A 202 -0.88 -11.81 29.17
N PHE A 203 -0.47 -10.63 29.60
CA PHE A 203 -0.21 -9.53 28.69
C PHE A 203 1.13 -8.88 29.03
N THR A 204 1.83 -8.44 28.01
CA THR A 204 3.14 -7.80 28.11
C THR A 204 3.05 -6.40 27.52
N LEU A 205 3.51 -5.40 28.28
CA LEU A 205 3.58 -4.02 27.83
C LEU A 205 4.82 -3.86 26.94
N LEU A 206 4.61 -3.79 25.63
CA LEU A 206 5.67 -3.71 24.61
C LEU A 206 6.10 -2.26 24.37
N GLU A 207 5.14 -1.34 24.31
CA GLU A 207 5.40 0.10 24.22
C GLU A 207 4.42 0.84 25.14
N PHE A 208 4.91 1.84 25.85
CA PHE A 208 4.03 2.80 26.54
C PHE A 208 4.69 4.16 26.64
N ASN A 209 4.23 5.09 25.79
CA ASN A 209 4.77 6.44 25.73
C ASN A 209 3.81 7.41 26.43
N THR A 210 4.15 7.73 27.67
CA THR A 210 3.36 8.64 28.52
C THR A 210 4.26 9.45 29.43
N ASP A 211 3.72 10.54 29.96
CA ASP A 211 4.33 11.24 31.08
C ASP A 211 4.37 10.34 32.33
N ALA A 212 5.47 10.39 33.07
CA ALA A 212 5.59 9.65 34.33
C ALA A 212 4.40 9.91 35.27
N GLY A 213 3.87 8.86 35.90
CA GLY A 213 2.72 8.94 36.80
C GLY A 213 1.39 8.50 36.19
N VAL A 214 1.39 7.81 35.05
CA VAL A 214 0.21 7.10 34.52
C VAL A 214 0.36 5.61 34.74
N ASP A 215 -0.63 5.00 35.36
CA ASP A 215 -0.77 3.55 35.45
C ASP A 215 -1.62 3.05 34.28
N ILE A 216 -1.22 1.92 33.70
CA ILE A 216 -1.99 1.19 32.70
C ILE A 216 -2.48 -0.14 33.29
N CYS A 217 -3.72 -0.49 32.98
CA CYS A 217 -4.41 -1.66 33.51
C CYS A 217 -5.17 -2.43 32.43
N ILE A 218 -5.19 -3.75 32.51
CA ILE A 218 -6.12 -4.64 31.77
C ILE A 218 -7.18 -5.15 32.74
N ASN A 219 -8.47 -4.96 32.42
CA ASN A 219 -9.59 -5.44 33.24
C ASN A 219 -9.44 -5.07 34.74
N ASN A 220 -9.06 -3.82 35.02
CA ASN A 220 -8.75 -3.26 36.34
C ASN A 220 -7.52 -3.83 37.07
N THR A 221 -6.80 -4.79 36.49
CA THR A 221 -5.53 -5.27 37.02
C THR A 221 -4.42 -4.38 36.45
N ARG A 222 -3.48 -3.94 37.27
CA ARG A 222 -2.39 -3.03 36.87
C ARG A 222 -1.18 -3.81 36.32
N PHE A 223 -0.49 -3.26 35.32
CA PHE A 223 0.81 -3.76 34.90
C PHE A 223 1.89 -3.54 35.98
N VAL A 224 2.67 -4.57 36.26
CA VAL A 224 3.80 -4.53 37.20
C VAL A 224 5.03 -5.07 36.46
N ASN A 225 6.12 -4.31 36.44
CA ASN A 225 7.34 -4.67 35.70
C ASN A 225 7.08 -5.05 34.22
N GLY A 226 6.16 -4.32 33.56
CA GLY A 226 5.84 -4.54 32.15
C GLY A 226 5.00 -5.78 31.84
N THR A 227 4.54 -6.53 32.85
CA THR A 227 3.70 -7.71 32.62
C THR A 227 2.48 -7.69 33.53
N ILE A 228 1.48 -8.46 33.13
CA ILE A 228 0.28 -8.70 33.92
C ILE A 228 -0.22 -10.12 33.69
N THR A 229 -0.75 -10.73 34.75
CA THR A 229 -1.43 -12.02 34.69
C THR A 229 -2.80 -11.90 35.33
N LEU A 230 -3.85 -12.14 34.54
CA LEU A 230 -5.23 -12.20 35.00
C LEU A 230 -5.52 -13.54 35.68
N ALA A 231 -6.58 -13.58 36.50
CA ALA A 231 -6.99 -14.78 37.23
C ALA A 231 -7.46 -15.93 36.33
N SER A 232 -7.93 -15.62 35.11
CA SER A 232 -8.35 -16.59 34.10
C SER A 232 -8.11 -16.02 32.70
N ALA A 233 -8.09 -16.89 31.69
CA ALA A 233 -8.08 -16.45 30.31
C ALA A 233 -9.38 -15.70 29.97
N VAL A 234 -9.27 -14.70 29.12
CA VAL A 234 -10.39 -13.87 28.65
C VAL A 234 -10.32 -13.73 27.13
N ASP A 235 -11.48 -13.57 26.50
CA ASP A 235 -11.59 -13.34 25.04
C ASP A 235 -11.72 -11.84 24.71
N ASN A 236 -11.88 -11.01 25.73
CA ASN A 236 -12.11 -9.58 25.59
C ASN A 236 -11.59 -8.81 26.81
N VAL A 237 -11.10 -7.61 26.55
CA VAL A 237 -10.44 -6.77 27.56
C VAL A 237 -10.87 -5.32 27.45
N THR A 238 -10.74 -4.58 28.55
CA THR A 238 -10.69 -3.12 28.55
C THR A 238 -9.32 -2.66 29.02
N ILE A 239 -8.83 -1.60 28.38
CA ILE A 239 -7.59 -0.93 28.77
C ILE A 239 -7.98 0.30 29.57
N LYS A 240 -7.46 0.41 30.79
CA LYS A 240 -7.67 1.57 31.66
C LYS A 240 -6.36 2.29 31.88
N PHE A 241 -6.40 3.60 31.69
CA PHE A 241 -5.29 4.49 32.03
C PHE A 241 -5.69 5.35 33.23
N VAL A 242 -4.81 5.45 34.23
CA VAL A 242 -5.06 6.16 35.48
C VAL A 242 -3.93 7.14 35.76
N ASN A 243 -4.24 8.43 35.81
CA ASN A 243 -3.30 9.46 36.26
C ASN A 243 -3.21 9.43 37.78
N THR A 244 -2.05 9.07 38.30
CA THR A 244 -1.77 8.98 39.74
C THR A 244 -1.28 10.29 40.35
N THR A 245 -1.28 11.37 39.56
CA THR A 245 -0.74 12.67 39.94
C THR A 245 -1.82 13.76 39.91
N ASN A 246 -1.50 14.89 40.56
CA ASN A 246 -2.33 16.09 40.55
C ASN A 246 -2.09 17.01 39.34
N MET A 247 -1.32 16.57 38.34
CA MET A 247 -1.04 17.33 37.12
C MET A 247 -1.67 16.66 35.90
N HIS A 248 -1.86 17.40 34.81
CA HIS A 248 -2.28 16.80 33.54
C HIS A 248 -1.23 15.81 33.04
N LYS A 249 -1.69 14.73 32.38
CA LYS A 249 -0.82 13.72 31.78
C LYS A 249 -1.25 13.42 30.36
N VAL A 250 -0.26 13.28 29.49
CA VAL A 250 -0.48 12.92 28.09
C VAL A 250 -0.18 11.44 27.88
N ILE A 251 -1.10 10.76 27.20
CA ILE A 251 -0.88 9.41 26.67
C ILE A 251 -0.72 9.56 25.16
N LYS A 252 0.47 9.18 24.67
CA LYS A 252 0.81 9.29 23.25
C LYS A 252 0.56 7.98 22.53
N SER A 253 1.07 6.87 23.06
CA SER A 253 0.90 5.56 22.45
C SER A 253 0.97 4.44 23.48
N TYR A 254 0.38 3.31 23.13
CA TYR A 254 0.59 2.06 23.83
C TYR A 254 0.65 0.89 22.84
N ALA A 255 1.34 -0.16 23.24
CA ALA A 255 1.34 -1.44 22.56
C ALA A 255 1.44 -2.56 23.61
N ILE A 256 0.49 -3.48 23.59
CA ILE A 256 0.34 -4.57 24.56
C ILE A 256 0.28 -5.87 23.78
N GLY A 257 1.24 -6.76 24.00
CA GLY A 257 1.26 -8.09 23.38
C GLY A 257 0.59 -9.15 24.25
N TYR A 258 0.08 -10.21 23.61
CA TYR A 258 -0.64 -11.32 24.24
C TYR A 258 -0.72 -12.61 23.39
#